data_AF-A0A2Z4UHG2-F1
#
_entry.id   AF-A0A2Z4UHG2-F1
#
_cell.length_a   1.000
_cell.length_b   1.000
_cell.length_c   1.000
_cell.angle_alpha   90.00
_cell.angle_beta   90.00
_cell.angle_gamma   90.00
#
_symmetry.space_group_name_H-M   'P 1'
#
loop_
_entity.id
_entity.type
_entity.pdbx_description
1 polymer ?
#
loop_
_entity_poly.entity_id
_entity_poly.type
_entity_poly.pdbx_seq_one_letter_code
_entity_poly.pdbx_strand_id
1 'polypeptide(L)'
;MKKTFGYIVVVLIVVIGGLASFLFLAPRPADTTDVSIFEGDASLIDYCDLPELDGSGLKASQIPKAYTPGCGWESFPKPILASCTEPLAEDVVDMRGLWIAETGAVGHVERIEQCGDRTVVTSSGIIHDFHTDGTLANGSRDVEPPSCINTLATIEFNDEGVMEFSPFGLPFTIVTRRMDGDALVWTYPAVDGDTRMKRICKLPDRYLGYQRRD
;
A
#
# COMPACT_ATOMS: atom_id res chain seq x y z
N MET A 1 41.39 16.04 -10.78
CA MET A 1 40.20 16.54 -11.51
C MET A 1 39.69 15.53 -12.55
N LYS A 2 40.42 15.19 -13.62
CA LYS A 2 39.93 14.20 -14.62
C LYS A 2 39.74 12.76 -14.07
N LYS A 3 40.66 12.27 -13.23
CA LYS A 3 40.57 10.93 -12.61
C LYS A 3 39.44 10.84 -11.58
N THR A 4 39.27 11.89 -10.76
CA THR A 4 38.16 12.01 -9.81
C THR A 4 36.82 12.15 -10.51
N PHE A 5 36.75 12.91 -11.61
CA PHE A 5 35.55 13.00 -12.45
C PHE A 5 35.20 11.65 -13.10
N GLY A 6 36.18 10.94 -13.66
CA GLY A 6 35.97 9.60 -14.20
C GLY A 6 35.47 8.60 -13.16
N TYR A 7 36.00 8.66 -11.93
CA TYR A 7 35.54 7.82 -10.82
C TYR A 7 34.10 8.10 -10.43
N ILE A 8 33.71 9.38 -10.31
CA ILE A 8 32.33 9.80 -10.00
C ILE A 8 31.37 9.28 -11.08
N VAL A 9 31.73 9.42 -12.36
CA VAL A 9 30.90 8.93 -13.47
C VAL A 9 30.70 7.42 -13.39
N VAL A 10 31.75 6.65 -13.12
CA VAL A 10 31.65 5.19 -12.98
C VAL A 10 30.76 4.80 -11.80
N VAL A 11 30.91 5.46 -10.64
CA VAL A 11 30.07 5.20 -9.47
C VAL A 11 28.60 5.48 -9.79
N LEU A 12 28.29 6.60 -10.45
CA LEU A 12 26.93 6.93 -10.86
C LEU A 12 26.35 5.89 -11.81
N ILE A 13 27.12 5.41 -12.79
CA ILE A 13 26.67 4.36 -13.71
C ILE A 13 26.36 3.06 -12.95
N VAL A 14 27.21 2.68 -12.00
CA VAL A 14 26.99 1.47 -11.19
C VAL A 14 25.75 1.61 -10.32
N VAL A 15 25.55 2.76 -9.67
CA VAL A 15 24.37 3.01 -8.83
C VAL A 15 23.09 3.01 -9.67
N ILE A 16 23.07 3.75 -10.78
CA ILE A 16 21.91 3.82 -11.68
C ILE A 16 21.63 2.44 -12.30
N GLY A 17 22.67 1.74 -12.75
CA GLY A 17 22.55 0.39 -13.29
C GLY A 17 22.05 -0.62 -12.26
N GLY A 18 22.51 -0.52 -11.02
CA GLY A 18 22.04 -1.32 -9.89
C GLY A 18 20.57 -1.05 -9.57
N LEU A 19 20.17 0.22 -9.51
CA LEU A 19 18.77 0.61 -9.29
C LEU A 19 17.87 0.13 -10.44
N ALA A 20 18.27 0.35 -11.69
CA ALA A 20 17.52 -0.15 -12.85
C ALA A 20 17.41 -1.69 -12.83
N SER A 21 18.49 -2.39 -12.49
CA SER A 21 18.47 -3.84 -12.32
C SER A 21 17.48 -4.26 -11.23
N PHE A 22 17.45 -3.57 -10.07
CA PHE A 22 16.47 -3.84 -9.03
C PHE A 22 15.03 -3.61 -9.52
N LEU A 23 14.76 -2.44 -10.10
CA LEU A 23 13.41 -2.05 -10.51
C LEU A 23 12.82 -3.02 -11.55
N PHE A 24 13.62 -3.46 -12.52
CA PHE A 24 13.12 -4.18 -13.70
C PHE A 24 13.50 -5.66 -13.78
N LEU A 25 14.59 -6.09 -13.13
CA LEU A 25 15.15 -7.43 -13.30
C LEU A 25 15.18 -8.25 -11.99
N ALA A 26 15.08 -7.62 -10.82
CA ALA A 26 15.04 -8.36 -9.56
C ALA A 26 13.80 -9.27 -9.52
N PRO A 27 13.94 -10.49 -8.95
CA PRO A 27 12.81 -11.40 -8.82
C PRO A 27 11.73 -10.75 -7.94
N ARG A 28 10.50 -10.85 -8.43
CA ARG A 28 9.32 -10.41 -7.69
C ARG A 28 9.22 -11.21 -6.37
N PRO A 29 8.67 -10.62 -5.31
CA PRO A 29 8.26 -11.39 -4.15
C PRO A 29 7.37 -12.56 -4.56
N ALA A 30 7.55 -13.71 -3.93
CA ALA A 30 6.63 -14.81 -4.12
C ALA A 30 5.26 -14.40 -3.55
N ASP A 31 4.20 -14.63 -4.31
CA ASP A 31 2.85 -14.37 -3.83
C ASP A 31 2.49 -15.40 -2.76
N THR A 32 2.33 -14.94 -1.53
CA THR A 32 1.93 -15.73 -0.36
C THR A 32 0.50 -15.44 0.07
N THR A 33 -0.24 -14.67 -0.74
CA THR A 33 -1.65 -14.33 -0.45
C THR A 33 -2.52 -15.58 -0.56
N ASP A 34 -3.45 -15.74 0.37
CA ASP A 34 -4.45 -16.81 0.28
C ASP A 34 -5.32 -16.60 -0.97
N VAL A 35 -5.42 -17.63 -1.83
CA VAL A 35 -6.16 -17.55 -3.10
C VAL A 35 -7.64 -17.19 -2.92
N SER A 36 -8.22 -17.55 -1.77
CA SER A 36 -9.62 -17.24 -1.45
C SER A 36 -9.90 -15.74 -1.35
N ILE A 37 -8.86 -14.91 -1.17
CA ILE A 37 -8.95 -13.45 -1.21
C ILE A 37 -9.39 -12.95 -2.58
N PHE A 38 -9.09 -13.66 -3.66
CA PHE A 38 -9.47 -13.28 -5.02
C PHE A 38 -10.76 -13.96 -5.51
N GLU A 39 -11.30 -14.90 -4.74
CA GLU A 39 -12.49 -15.67 -5.08
C GLU A 39 -13.78 -14.96 -4.63
N GLY A 40 -14.84 -15.06 -5.43
CA GLY A 40 -16.16 -14.47 -5.13
C GLY A 40 -16.25 -12.97 -5.43
N ASP A 41 -17.35 -12.35 -5.00
CA ASP A 41 -17.66 -10.95 -5.34
C ASP A 41 -17.43 -10.02 -4.14
N ALA A 42 -16.31 -9.31 -4.16
CA ALA A 42 -15.96 -8.33 -3.13
C ALA A 42 -16.93 -7.14 -3.07
N SER A 43 -17.70 -6.87 -4.12
CA SER A 43 -18.68 -5.77 -4.12
C SER A 43 -19.88 -5.98 -3.20
N LEU A 44 -20.12 -7.23 -2.80
CA LEU A 44 -21.19 -7.57 -1.86
C LEU A 44 -20.86 -7.14 -0.42
N ILE A 45 -19.59 -6.94 -0.09
CA ILE A 45 -19.11 -6.60 1.26
C ILE A 45 -19.61 -5.20 1.67
N ASP A 46 -20.02 -5.04 2.92
CA ASP A 46 -20.21 -3.72 3.54
C ASP A 46 -18.92 -3.29 4.22
N TYR A 47 -18.23 -2.31 3.63
CA TYR A 47 -16.95 -1.81 4.12
C TYR A 47 -17.08 -0.81 5.27
N CYS A 48 -18.30 -0.48 5.70
CA CYS A 48 -18.54 0.23 6.94
C CYS A 48 -18.69 -0.72 8.14
N ASP A 49 -18.91 -2.01 7.90
CA ASP A 49 -18.88 -3.06 8.92
C ASP A 49 -17.42 -3.49 9.16
N LEU A 50 -16.68 -2.64 9.87
CA LEU A 50 -15.26 -2.86 10.15
C LEU A 50 -15.07 -3.98 11.19
N PRO A 51 -14.05 -4.84 11.05
CA PRO A 51 -13.71 -5.82 12.08
C PRO A 51 -13.47 -5.17 13.45
N GLU A 52 -13.99 -5.80 14.51
CA GLU A 52 -13.69 -5.41 15.88
C GLU A 52 -12.26 -5.84 16.24
N LEU A 53 -11.49 -4.91 16.80
CA LEU A 53 -10.10 -5.15 17.21
C LEU A 53 -10.01 -5.37 18.73
N ASP A 54 -10.69 -6.42 19.21
CA ASP A 54 -10.84 -6.75 20.63
C ASP A 54 -9.81 -7.78 21.15
N GLY A 55 -8.96 -8.30 20.27
CA GLY A 55 -7.94 -9.31 20.55
C GLY A 55 -8.45 -10.75 20.67
N SER A 56 -9.71 -11.04 20.31
CA SER A 56 -10.32 -12.37 20.47
C SER A 56 -9.93 -13.41 19.39
N GLY A 57 -9.51 -12.94 18.22
CA GLY A 57 -9.15 -13.71 17.02
C GLY A 57 -7.65 -13.72 16.71
N LEU A 58 -7.31 -13.67 15.42
CA LEU A 58 -5.92 -13.73 14.97
C LEU A 58 -5.17 -12.41 15.21
N LYS A 59 -3.87 -12.54 15.41
CA LYS A 59 -2.90 -11.44 15.34
C LYS A 59 -2.42 -11.20 13.92
N ALA A 60 -1.95 -9.98 13.65
CA ALA A 60 -1.44 -9.58 12.34
C ALA A 60 -0.28 -10.47 11.89
N SER A 61 0.56 -10.90 12.83
CA SER A 61 1.71 -11.81 12.58
C SER A 61 1.32 -13.25 12.21
N GLN A 62 0.08 -13.65 12.46
CA GLN A 62 -0.41 -15.00 12.13
C GLN A 62 -1.01 -15.08 10.72
N ILE A 63 -1.24 -13.93 10.08
CA ILE A 63 -1.72 -13.84 8.71
C ILE A 63 -0.49 -13.63 7.81
N PRO A 64 -0.23 -14.46 6.78
CA PRO A 64 0.87 -14.21 5.86
C PRO A 64 0.79 -12.83 5.22
N LYS A 65 1.95 -12.24 4.91
CA LYS A 65 2.02 -11.02 4.09
C LYS A 65 1.35 -11.26 2.73
N ALA A 66 0.47 -10.37 2.32
CA ALA A 66 -0.11 -10.40 0.99
C ALA A 66 0.82 -9.72 -0.01
N TYR A 67 0.79 -10.19 -1.23
CA TYR A 67 1.48 -9.58 -2.36
C TYR A 67 0.53 -9.42 -3.53
N THR A 68 0.86 -8.48 -4.37
CA THR A 68 0.13 -8.26 -5.61
C THR A 68 0.38 -9.44 -6.57
N PRO A 69 -0.66 -10.19 -7.02
CA PRO A 69 -0.46 -11.31 -7.93
C PRO A 69 0.01 -10.81 -9.30
N GLY A 70 0.98 -11.49 -9.90
CA GLY A 70 1.46 -11.18 -11.24
C GLY A 70 1.98 -9.74 -11.39
N CYS A 71 1.29 -8.92 -12.19
CA CYS A 71 1.52 -7.48 -12.35
C CYS A 71 0.28 -6.69 -11.94
N GLY A 72 -0.44 -7.22 -10.96
CA GLY A 72 -1.68 -6.67 -10.43
C GLY A 72 -2.89 -7.55 -10.58
N TRP A 73 -3.82 -7.36 -9.66
CA TRP A 73 -4.98 -8.21 -9.51
C TRP A 73 -5.98 -8.00 -10.65
N GLU A 74 -6.65 -9.10 -11.01
CA GLU A 74 -7.70 -9.13 -12.01
C GLU A 74 -9.04 -8.75 -11.42
N SER A 75 -9.37 -9.27 -10.23
CA SER A 75 -10.57 -8.93 -9.46
C SER A 75 -10.22 -8.09 -8.24
N PHE A 76 -11.14 -7.21 -7.82
CA PHE A 76 -10.96 -6.45 -6.59
C PHE A 76 -10.85 -7.44 -5.40
N PRO A 77 -9.71 -7.51 -4.70
CA PRO A 77 -9.50 -8.51 -3.65
C PRO A 77 -10.50 -8.35 -2.51
N LYS A 78 -10.84 -9.41 -1.78
CA LYS A 78 -11.50 -9.33 -0.47
C LYS A 78 -10.52 -8.80 0.60
N PRO A 79 -11.00 -8.40 1.80
CA PRO A 79 -10.12 -7.96 2.87
C PRO A 79 -9.13 -9.04 3.31
N ILE A 80 -7.83 -8.70 3.32
CA ILE A 80 -6.72 -9.57 3.73
C ILE A 80 -6.74 -9.82 5.24
N LEU A 81 -7.05 -8.78 6.03
CA LEU A 81 -7.01 -8.80 7.49
C LEU A 81 -8.39 -9.05 8.12
N ALA A 82 -9.34 -9.62 7.36
CA ALA A 82 -10.73 -9.82 7.81
C ALA A 82 -10.86 -10.61 9.12
N SER A 83 -9.95 -11.55 9.39
CA SER A 83 -9.94 -12.41 10.58
C SER A 83 -9.03 -11.89 11.70
N CYS A 84 -8.39 -10.74 11.47
CA CYS A 84 -7.50 -10.11 12.43
C CYS A 84 -8.30 -9.26 13.41
N THR A 85 -7.99 -9.41 14.70
CA THR A 85 -8.66 -8.68 15.79
C THR A 85 -7.66 -8.03 16.75
N GLU A 86 -6.36 -8.09 16.45
CA GLU A 86 -5.33 -7.45 17.27
C GLU A 86 -5.59 -5.94 17.34
N PRO A 87 -5.71 -5.36 18.57
CA PRO A 87 -5.86 -3.93 18.76
C PRO A 87 -4.80 -3.15 18.00
N LEU A 88 -5.15 -1.97 17.47
CA LEU A 88 -4.15 -1.09 16.85
C LEU A 88 -3.04 -0.78 17.86
N ALA A 89 -1.81 -0.70 17.37
CA ALA A 89 -0.69 -0.24 18.18
C ALA A 89 -0.90 1.23 18.61
N GLU A 90 -0.26 1.63 19.71
CA GLU A 90 -0.48 2.94 20.35
C GLU A 90 -0.27 4.12 19.40
N ASP A 91 0.74 4.04 18.53
CA ASP A 91 1.14 5.11 17.60
C ASP A 91 0.46 4.99 16.22
N VAL A 92 -0.50 4.08 16.06
CA VAL A 92 -1.19 3.85 14.78
C VAL A 92 -2.51 4.61 14.75
N VAL A 93 -2.61 5.54 13.81
CA VAL A 93 -3.88 6.24 13.52
C VAL A 93 -4.81 5.31 12.73
N ASP A 94 -6.05 5.18 13.21
CA ASP A 94 -7.09 4.40 12.53
C ASP A 94 -7.56 5.10 11.24
N MET A 95 -7.17 4.50 10.11
CA MET A 95 -7.50 4.88 8.74
C MET A 95 -8.34 3.80 8.03
N ARG A 96 -8.75 2.74 8.75
CA ARG A 96 -9.49 1.60 8.18
C ARG A 96 -10.72 2.08 7.43
N GLY A 97 -11.05 1.47 6.30
CA GLY A 97 -12.25 1.79 5.53
C GLY A 97 -12.06 1.70 4.03
N LEU A 98 -13.17 1.85 3.30
CA LEU A 98 -13.16 2.06 1.86
C LEU A 98 -13.31 3.57 1.58
N TRP A 99 -12.42 4.09 0.74
CA TRP A 99 -12.26 5.51 0.48
C TRP A 99 -12.41 5.82 -1.01
N ILE A 100 -13.01 6.95 -1.34
CA ILE A 100 -13.06 7.48 -2.70
C ILE A 100 -12.64 8.95 -2.74
N ALA A 101 -11.73 9.27 -3.66
CA ALA A 101 -11.22 10.62 -3.84
C ALA A 101 -12.28 11.57 -4.44
N GLU A 102 -12.48 12.72 -3.79
CA GLU A 102 -13.35 13.81 -4.23
C GLU A 102 -12.57 14.97 -4.87
N THR A 103 -11.31 15.15 -4.47
CA THR A 103 -10.36 16.13 -5.04
C THR A 103 -9.02 15.46 -5.34
N GLY A 104 -8.15 16.12 -6.10
CA GLY A 104 -6.87 15.53 -6.51
C GLY A 104 -7.11 14.40 -7.52
N ALA A 105 -6.78 13.16 -7.16
CA ALA A 105 -7.03 11.98 -7.97
C ALA A 105 -8.52 11.56 -7.97
N VAL A 106 -9.42 12.42 -8.46
CA VAL A 106 -10.88 12.23 -8.39
C VAL A 106 -11.31 10.86 -8.92
N GLY A 107 -12.09 10.13 -8.11
CA GLY A 107 -12.53 8.78 -8.45
C GLY A 107 -11.47 7.70 -8.24
N HIS A 108 -10.32 7.99 -7.63
CA HIS A 108 -9.44 6.96 -7.07
C HIS A 108 -10.12 6.28 -5.89
N VAL A 109 -9.92 4.95 -5.73
CA VAL A 109 -10.49 4.18 -4.61
C VAL A 109 -9.40 3.37 -3.93
N GLU A 110 -9.34 3.49 -2.61
CA GLU A 110 -8.45 2.69 -1.76
C GLU A 110 -9.29 1.99 -0.69
N ARG A 111 -9.01 0.70 -0.46
CA ARG A 111 -9.39 0.04 0.79
C ARG A 111 -8.19 0.02 1.71
N ILE A 112 -8.35 0.50 2.94
CA ILE A 112 -7.36 0.41 4.00
C ILE A 112 -7.86 -0.55 5.08
N GLU A 113 -7.01 -1.50 5.42
CA GLU A 113 -7.20 -2.47 6.51
C GLU A 113 -6.05 -2.29 7.51
N GLN A 114 -6.33 -2.34 8.81
CA GLN A 114 -5.32 -2.22 9.85
C GLN A 114 -5.62 -3.17 11.01
N CYS A 115 -4.56 -3.73 11.58
CA CYS A 115 -4.60 -4.62 12.72
C CYS A 115 -3.21 -4.66 13.37
N GLY A 116 -3.09 -4.40 14.68
CA GLY A 116 -1.78 -4.14 15.28
C GLY A 116 -1.08 -2.93 14.64
N ASP A 117 0.18 -3.11 14.22
CA ASP A 117 0.97 -2.13 13.46
C ASP A 117 0.96 -2.39 11.94
N ARG A 118 0.20 -3.40 11.49
CA ARG A 118 0.11 -3.80 10.09
C ARG A 118 -0.99 -3.04 9.37
N THR A 119 -0.69 -2.56 8.17
CA THR A 119 -1.61 -1.86 7.28
C THR A 119 -1.59 -2.52 5.90
N VAL A 120 -2.78 -2.73 5.32
CA VAL A 120 -2.94 -3.17 3.93
C VAL A 120 -3.73 -2.13 3.16
N VAL A 121 -3.14 -1.59 2.09
CA VAL A 121 -3.79 -0.66 1.15
C VAL A 121 -4.01 -1.36 -0.18
N THR A 122 -5.27 -1.59 -0.55
CA THR A 122 -5.65 -2.20 -1.83
C THR A 122 -6.23 -1.14 -2.75
N SER A 123 -5.57 -0.90 -3.88
CA SER A 123 -5.94 0.15 -4.82
C SER A 123 -5.30 -0.05 -6.19
N SER A 124 -5.94 0.40 -7.27
CA SER A 124 -5.33 0.54 -8.61
C SER A 124 -4.59 -0.68 -9.15
N GLY A 125 -5.05 -1.89 -8.85
CA GLY A 125 -4.39 -3.14 -9.25
C GLY A 125 -3.27 -3.60 -8.32
N ILE A 126 -3.02 -2.90 -7.20
CA ILE A 126 -1.96 -3.17 -6.23
C ILE A 126 -2.56 -3.54 -4.86
N ILE A 127 -1.82 -4.37 -4.12
CA ILE A 127 -1.93 -4.60 -2.68
C ILE A 127 -0.60 -4.15 -2.08
N HIS A 128 -0.62 -3.06 -1.32
CA HIS A 128 0.49 -2.64 -0.47
C HIS A 128 0.28 -3.21 0.92
N ASP A 129 1.11 -4.15 1.34
CA ASP A 129 1.03 -4.78 2.66
C ASP A 129 2.33 -4.51 3.43
N PHE A 130 2.22 -3.90 4.61
CA PHE A 130 3.38 -3.46 5.37
C PHE A 130 3.07 -3.30 6.86
N HIS A 131 4.13 -3.31 7.68
CA HIS A 131 4.08 -2.81 9.04
C HIS A 131 4.53 -1.34 9.07
N THR A 132 4.02 -0.61 10.05
CA THR A 132 4.29 0.82 10.27
C THR A 132 5.42 1.03 11.28
N ASP A 133 6.47 0.19 11.20
CA ASP A 133 7.60 0.14 12.14
C ASP A 133 8.88 0.83 11.62
N GLY A 134 8.82 1.49 10.47
CA GLY A 134 9.94 2.19 9.85
C GLY A 134 11.02 1.29 9.25
N THR A 135 10.84 -0.04 9.24
CA THR A 135 11.86 -0.98 8.76
C THR A 135 11.67 -1.40 7.31
N LEU A 136 12.77 -1.67 6.59
CA LEU A 136 12.70 -2.23 5.23
C LEU A 136 12.27 -3.69 5.21
N ALA A 137 12.50 -4.43 6.29
CA ALA A 137 12.13 -5.83 6.39
C ALA A 137 10.62 -6.01 6.41
N ASN A 138 9.91 -5.12 7.12
CA ASN A 138 8.46 -5.17 7.26
C ASN A 138 7.72 -4.11 6.41
N GLY A 139 8.44 -3.19 5.76
CA GLY A 139 7.90 -2.21 4.83
C GLY A 139 7.30 -2.81 3.54
N SER A 140 6.81 -1.97 2.63
CA SER A 140 6.14 -2.44 1.41
C SER A 140 7.17 -2.95 0.39
N ARG A 141 6.84 -4.03 -0.32
CA ARG A 141 7.68 -4.58 -1.39
C ARG A 141 6.77 -5.05 -2.52
N ASP A 142 6.54 -4.15 -3.46
CA ASP A 142 5.42 -4.25 -4.38
C ASP A 142 5.87 -4.34 -5.84
N VAL A 143 4.92 -4.67 -6.71
CA VAL A 143 5.09 -4.69 -8.16
C VAL A 143 3.98 -3.85 -8.77
N GLU A 144 4.33 -2.69 -9.32
CA GLU A 144 3.35 -1.68 -9.69
C GLU A 144 2.94 -1.79 -11.18
N PRO A 145 1.64 -1.97 -11.51
CA PRO A 145 1.13 -1.84 -12.86
C PRO A 145 1.20 -0.37 -13.36
N PRO A 146 1.24 -0.16 -14.69
CA PRO A 146 1.25 -1.19 -15.74
C PRO A 146 2.66 -1.71 -16.07
N SER A 147 3.72 -1.07 -15.55
CA SER A 147 5.11 -1.37 -15.91
C SER A 147 5.73 -2.54 -15.14
N CYS A 148 5.04 -3.07 -14.14
CA CYS A 148 5.49 -4.18 -13.29
C CYS A 148 6.84 -3.89 -12.62
N ILE A 149 7.08 -2.64 -12.23
CA ILE A 149 8.33 -2.24 -11.58
C ILE A 149 8.30 -2.65 -10.11
N ASN A 150 9.44 -3.12 -9.60
CA ASN A 150 9.59 -3.37 -8.18
C ASN A 150 9.64 -2.04 -7.43
N THR A 151 8.89 -1.92 -6.34
CA THR A 151 9.01 -0.81 -5.39
C THR A 151 9.31 -1.35 -3.99
N LEU A 152 9.97 -0.52 -3.19
CA LEU A 152 10.37 -0.86 -1.83
C LEU A 152 10.32 0.43 -1.01
N ALA A 153 9.58 0.42 0.09
CA ALA A 153 9.45 1.56 0.97
C ALA A 153 9.42 1.13 2.43
N THR A 154 9.96 1.96 3.32
CA THR A 154 9.63 1.90 4.74
C THR A 154 8.42 2.77 5.01
N ILE A 155 7.63 2.38 6.00
CA ILE A 155 6.44 3.11 6.40
C ILE A 155 6.43 3.23 7.92
N GLU A 156 6.15 4.42 8.42
CA GLU A 156 5.97 4.70 9.85
C GLU A 156 4.98 5.85 10.03
N PHE A 157 4.44 5.98 11.24
CA PHE A 157 3.72 7.18 11.65
C PHE A 157 4.70 8.16 12.32
N ASN A 158 4.61 9.43 11.97
CA ASN A 158 5.31 10.48 12.71
C ASN A 158 4.52 10.92 13.95
N ASP A 159 5.13 11.78 14.78
CA ASP A 159 4.53 12.27 16.03
C ASP A 159 3.22 13.05 15.85
N GLU A 160 2.90 13.49 14.63
CA GLU A 160 1.65 14.18 14.28
C GLU A 160 0.56 13.21 13.77
N GLY A 161 0.85 11.90 13.73
CA GLY A 161 -0.07 10.88 13.21
C GLY A 161 -0.15 10.83 11.69
N VAL A 162 0.85 11.37 10.98
CA VAL A 162 0.96 11.25 9.52
C VAL A 162 1.74 9.98 9.18
N MET A 163 1.16 9.12 8.36
CA MET A 163 1.82 7.93 7.82
C MET A 163 2.73 8.33 6.66
N GLU A 164 4.02 8.08 6.78
CA GLU A 164 5.05 8.49 5.83
C GLU A 164 5.66 7.30 5.10
N PHE A 165 5.79 7.40 3.78
CA PHE A 165 6.43 6.38 2.94
C PHE A 165 7.78 6.89 2.46
N SER A 166 8.82 6.20 2.88
CA SER A 166 10.21 6.54 2.58
C SER A 166 10.78 5.52 1.59
N PRO A 167 11.06 5.89 0.34
CA PRO A 167 11.47 4.95 -0.70
C PRO A 167 12.86 4.42 -0.37
N PHE A 168 13.03 3.10 -0.41
CA PHE A 168 14.27 2.42 -0.05
C PHE A 168 14.81 2.77 1.36
N GLY A 169 13.96 3.29 2.26
CA GLY A 169 14.37 3.75 3.59
C GLY A 169 15.24 5.02 3.56
N LEU A 170 15.15 5.79 2.48
CA LEU A 170 15.84 7.07 2.36
C LEU A 170 15.19 8.13 3.25
N PRO A 171 15.93 9.16 3.70
CA PRO A 171 15.44 10.15 4.66
C PRO A 171 14.57 11.24 4.00
N PHE A 172 13.72 10.86 3.05
CA PHE A 172 12.73 11.75 2.45
C PHE A 172 11.44 10.98 2.13
N THR A 173 10.33 11.65 2.36
CA THR A 173 9.00 11.07 2.24
C THR A 173 8.42 11.36 0.86
N ILE A 174 7.92 10.32 0.17
CA ILE A 174 7.29 10.47 -1.16
C ILE A 174 5.78 10.37 -1.10
N VAL A 175 5.23 9.65 -0.14
CA VAL A 175 3.78 9.58 0.10
C VAL A 175 3.53 9.91 1.54
N THR A 176 2.56 10.78 1.80
CA THR A 176 2.00 10.98 3.14
C THR A 176 0.55 10.56 3.13
N ARG A 177 0.05 10.02 4.24
CA ARG A 177 -1.38 9.82 4.49
C ARG A 177 -1.72 10.34 5.88
N ARG A 178 -2.84 11.05 6.01
CA ARG A 178 -3.33 11.59 7.28
C ARG A 178 -4.85 11.60 7.32
N MET A 179 -5.39 11.56 8.53
CA MET A 179 -6.80 11.87 8.75
C MET A 179 -6.98 13.38 8.88
N ASP A 180 -8.05 13.92 8.29
CA ASP A 180 -8.45 15.31 8.41
C ASP A 180 -9.96 15.37 8.65
N GLY A 181 -10.34 15.35 9.93
CA GLY A 181 -11.72 15.09 10.33
C GLY A 181 -12.14 13.68 9.92
N ASP A 182 -13.17 13.57 9.09
CA ASP A 182 -13.69 12.33 8.55
C ASP A 182 -13.06 11.92 7.20
N ALA A 183 -12.18 12.76 6.64
CA ALA A 183 -11.54 12.54 5.36
C ALA A 183 -10.17 11.88 5.51
N LEU A 184 -9.85 10.96 4.60
CA LEU A 184 -8.48 10.49 4.39
C LEU A 184 -7.82 11.41 3.37
N VAL A 185 -6.65 11.93 3.69
CA VAL A 185 -5.89 12.84 2.82
C VAL A 185 -4.52 12.26 2.55
N TRP A 186 -4.11 12.24 1.28
CA TRP A 186 -2.77 11.79 0.91
C TRP A 186 -2.13 12.68 -0.15
N THR A 187 -0.79 12.68 -0.15
CA THR A 187 0.03 13.34 -1.17
C THR A 187 0.88 12.31 -1.89
N TYR A 188 1.07 12.50 -3.20
CA TYR A 188 1.93 11.68 -4.04
C TYR A 188 2.47 12.55 -5.17
N PRO A 189 3.76 12.49 -5.55
CA PRO A 189 4.37 13.51 -6.40
C PRO A 189 3.80 13.56 -7.83
N ALA A 190 3.10 12.51 -8.27
CA ALA A 190 2.45 12.47 -9.59
C ALA A 190 1.06 13.12 -9.61
N VAL A 191 0.53 13.52 -8.45
CA VAL A 191 -0.76 14.23 -8.32
C VAL A 191 -0.48 15.63 -7.82
N ASP A 192 -1.09 16.63 -8.45
CA ASP A 192 -0.95 18.01 -8.03
C ASP A 192 -1.71 18.26 -6.72
N GLY A 193 -0.97 18.58 -5.66
CA GLY A 193 -1.50 18.83 -4.32
C GLY A 193 -2.04 17.59 -3.58
N ASP A 194 -2.92 17.84 -2.62
CA ASP A 194 -3.54 16.81 -1.77
C ASP A 194 -4.72 16.13 -2.50
N THR A 195 -4.75 14.79 -2.45
CA THR A 195 -5.97 14.02 -2.72
C THR A 195 -6.75 13.90 -1.42
N ARG A 196 -7.98 14.44 -1.39
CA ARG A 196 -8.91 14.25 -0.26
C ARG A 196 -9.95 13.21 -0.64
N MET A 197 -10.14 12.24 0.24
CA MET A 197 -11.04 11.12 0.05
C MET A 197 -12.11 11.08 1.13
N LYS A 198 -13.34 10.79 0.71
CA LYS A 198 -14.43 10.49 1.64
C LYS A 198 -14.57 8.98 1.82
N ARG A 199 -15.06 8.59 2.98
CA ARG A 199 -15.40 7.20 3.29
C ARG A 199 -16.68 6.78 2.57
N ILE A 200 -16.72 5.54 2.10
CA ILE A 200 -17.88 4.89 1.46
C ILE A 200 -18.02 3.45 1.97
N CYS A 201 -19.23 2.89 1.90
CA CYS A 201 -19.50 1.55 2.42
C CYS A 201 -19.52 0.46 1.33
N LYS A 202 -19.63 0.84 0.06
CA LYS A 202 -19.75 -0.10 -1.07
C LYS A 202 -18.81 0.29 -2.20
N LEU A 203 -18.28 -0.72 -2.90
CA LEU A 203 -17.49 -0.48 -4.08
C LEU A 203 -18.32 0.26 -5.14
N PRO A 204 -17.78 1.33 -5.77
CA PRO A 204 -18.46 2.01 -6.86
C PRO A 204 -18.70 1.09 -8.06
N ASP A 205 -19.68 1.42 -8.89
CA ASP A 205 -20.11 0.61 -10.05
C ASP A 205 -18.96 0.18 -10.98
N ARG A 206 -17.95 1.03 -11.18
CA ARG A 206 -16.77 0.71 -12.01
C ARG A 206 -15.95 -0.48 -11.50
N TYR A 207 -16.14 -0.86 -10.23
CA TYR A 207 -15.49 -2.02 -9.62
C TYR A 207 -16.43 -3.24 -9.51
N LEU A 208 -17.71 -3.12 -9.88
CA LEU A 208 -18.64 -4.25 -9.93
C LEU A 208 -18.20 -5.22 -11.01
N GLY A 209 -17.91 -6.46 -10.63
CA GLY A 209 -17.38 -7.46 -11.55
C GLY A 209 -16.07 -7.03 -12.22
N TYR A 210 -15.29 -6.15 -11.58
CA TYR A 210 -13.99 -5.73 -12.13
C TYR A 210 -13.17 -6.97 -12.44
N GLN A 211 -12.84 -7.07 -13.72
CA GLN A 211 -11.84 -7.95 -14.29
C GLN A 211 -10.92 -6.98 -15.02
N ARG A 212 -9.63 -6.98 -14.68
CA ARG A 212 -8.64 -6.20 -15.40
C ARG A 212 -8.83 -6.47 -16.90
N ARG A 213 -9.08 -5.43 -17.69
CA ARG A 213 -9.12 -5.54 -19.15
C ARG A 213 -7.69 -5.44 -19.65
N ASP A 214 -7.23 -6.51 -20.29
CA ASP A 214 -5.92 -6.62 -20.95
C ASP A 214 -5.67 -5.49 -21.98
#